data_AF-A0A3C0Y3Y6-F1
#
_entry.id   AF-A0A3C0Y3Y6-F1
#
_cell.length_a   1.000
_cell.length_b   1.000
_cell.length_c   1.000
_cell.angle_alpha   90.00
_cell.angle_beta   90.00
_cell.angle_gamma   90.00
#
_symmetry.space_group_name_H-M   'P 1'
#
loop_
_entity.id
_entity.type
_entity.pdbx_description
1 polymer ?
#
loop_
_entity_poly.entity_id
_entity_poly.type
_entity_poly.pdbx_seq_one_letter_code
_entity_poly.pdbx_strand_id
1 'polypeptide(L)'
;SIFFQGFWTNALNPKVALFFLAFVPQFIAPGTPNKPLAFLLLGLLFNFNGLWVNIGWALAAAWLARRVGAVQRSMQRLERIAGLMFIGFGLKLAFSDHPAI
;
A
#
# COMPACT_ATOMS: atom_id res chain seq x y z
N SER A 1 -11.27 -0.26 -15.78
CA SER A 1 -9.82 -0.17 -15.99
C SER A 1 -9.12 -0.25 -14.65
N ILE A 2 -7.91 -0.80 -14.59
CA ILE A 2 -7.11 -0.91 -13.35
C ILE A 2 -6.92 0.46 -12.68
N PHE A 3 -6.80 1.52 -13.48
CA PHE A 3 -6.73 2.91 -13.00
C PHE A 3 -7.95 3.34 -12.19
N PHE A 4 -9.18 3.19 -12.71
CA PHE A 4 -10.37 3.63 -11.98
C PHE A 4 -10.59 2.82 -10.69
N GLN A 5 -10.28 1.53 -10.70
CA GLN A 5 -10.36 0.70 -9.49
C GLN A 5 -9.36 1.18 -8.43
N GLY A 6 -8.11 1.44 -8.82
CA GLY A 6 -7.09 1.98 -7.92
C GLY A 6 -7.41 3.40 -7.44
N PHE A 7 -7.94 4.25 -8.32
CA PHE A 7 -8.37 5.61 -8.01
C PHE A 7 -9.46 5.61 -6.95
N TRP A 8 -10.55 4.88 -7.16
CA TRP A 8 -11.66 4.82 -6.22
C TRP A 8 -11.25 4.17 -4.90
N THR A 9 -10.45 3.11 -4.94
CA THR A 9 -9.93 2.46 -3.73
C THR A 9 -9.10 3.43 -2.88
N ASN A 10 -8.24 4.24 -3.50
CA ASN A 10 -7.44 5.23 -2.79
C ASN A 10 -8.25 6.45 -2.35
N ALA A 11 -9.13 6.97 -3.21
CA ALA A 11 -9.94 8.15 -2.93
C ALA A 11 -10.94 7.90 -1.79
N LEU A 12 -11.52 6.70 -1.72
CA LEU A 12 -12.41 6.28 -0.64
C LEU A 12 -11.67 5.85 0.62
N ASN A 13 -10.33 5.77 0.60
CA ASN A 13 -9.56 5.41 1.78
C ASN A 13 -9.34 6.65 2.68
N PRO A 14 -10.02 6.74 3.83
CA PRO A 14 -9.96 7.94 4.68
C PRO A 14 -8.60 8.11 5.34
N LYS A 15 -7.76 7.08 5.36
CA LYS A 15 -6.46 7.08 6.03
C LYS A 15 -5.55 8.20 5.53
N VAL A 16 -5.58 8.48 4.23
CA VAL A 16 -4.76 9.54 3.62
C VAL A 16 -5.24 10.91 4.10
N ALA A 17 -6.55 11.17 4.05
CA ALA A 17 -7.11 12.43 4.52
C ALA A 17 -6.81 12.66 6.02
N LEU A 18 -7.00 11.63 6.85
CA LEU A 18 -6.71 11.68 8.28
C LEU A 18 -5.22 11.94 8.56
N PHE A 19 -4.31 11.34 7.80
CA PHE A 19 -2.88 11.61 7.90
C PHE A 19 -2.58 13.10 7.63
N PHE A 20 -3.10 13.65 6.53
CA PHE A 20 -2.85 15.06 6.22
C PHE A 20 -3.45 15.99 7.27
N LEU A 21 -4.67 15.73 7.76
CA LEU A 21 -5.30 16.53 8.81
C LEU A 21 -4.56 16.43 10.15
N ALA A 22 -3.97 15.28 10.47
CA ALA A 22 -3.23 15.10 11.72
C ALA A 22 -1.84 15.76 11.67
N PHE A 23 -1.11 15.63 10.56
CA PHE A 23 0.30 16.02 10.48
C PHE A 23 0.52 17.40 9.86
N VAL A 24 -0.18 17.76 8.77
CA VAL A 24 0.11 19.02 8.04
C VAL A 24 -0.17 20.29 8.88
N PRO A 25 -1.27 20.39 9.65
CA PRO A 25 -1.53 21.58 10.46
C PRO A 25 -0.45 21.84 11.52
N GLN A 26 0.25 20.79 11.97
CA GLN A 26 1.33 20.92 12.97
C GLN A 26 2.53 21.70 12.44
N PHE A 27 2.69 21.77 11.10
CA PHE A 27 3.75 22.54 10.45
C PHE A 27 3.33 23.99 10.09
N ILE A 28 2.08 24.39 10.39
CA ILE A 28 1.58 25.74 10.14
C ILE A 28 1.71 26.57 11.40
N ALA A 29 2.46 27.68 11.33
CA ALA A 29 2.65 28.56 12.46
C ALA A 29 1.30 29.17 12.93
N PRO A 30 1.09 29.35 14.26
CA PRO A 30 -0.16 29.89 14.78
C PRO A 30 -0.55 31.26 14.21
N GLY A 31 0.46 32.10 13.89
CA GLY A 31 0.32 33.46 13.33
C GLY A 31 0.22 33.54 11.80
N THR A 32 0.13 32.42 11.09
CA THR A 32 -0.01 32.43 9.63
C THR A 32 -1.34 33.10 9.22
N PRO A 33 -1.31 34.18 8.39
CA PRO A 33 -2.52 34.91 8.01
C PRO A 33 -3.54 34.08 7.21
N ASN A 34 -3.07 33.16 6.37
CA ASN A 34 -3.90 32.28 5.56
C ASN A 34 -3.50 30.80 5.75
N LYS A 35 -4.06 30.18 6.79
CA LYS A 35 -3.81 28.77 7.13
C LYS A 35 -4.27 27.79 6.02
N PRO A 36 -5.44 27.96 5.37
CA PRO A 36 -5.84 27.11 4.25
C PRO A 36 -4.83 27.11 3.10
N LEU A 37 -4.31 28.29 2.73
CA LEU A 37 -3.31 28.40 1.66
C LEU A 37 -2.00 27.72 2.06
N ALA A 38 -1.54 27.91 3.30
CA ALA A 38 -0.35 27.24 3.81
C ALA A 38 -0.51 25.70 3.81
N PHE A 39 -1.67 25.20 4.24
CA PHE A 39 -2.01 23.78 4.17
C PHE A 39 -1.94 23.24 2.75
N LEU A 40 -2.52 23.97 1.78
CA LEU A 40 -2.53 23.57 0.37
C LEU A 40 -1.12 23.56 -0.22
N LEU A 41 -0.30 24.57 0.07
CA LEU A 41 1.10 24.62 -0.37
C LEU A 41 1.94 23.48 0.22
N LEU A 42 1.80 23.21 1.52
CA LEU A 42 2.47 22.07 2.16
C LEU A 42 2.01 20.74 1.55
N GLY A 43 0.72 20.60 1.26
CA GLY A 43 0.18 19.42 0.59
C GLY A 43 0.72 19.23 -0.82
N LEU A 44 0.86 20.31 -1.59
CA LEU A 44 1.49 20.28 -2.92
C LEU A 44 2.98 19.91 -2.83
N LEU A 45 3.72 20.49 -1.88
CA LEU A 45 5.12 20.16 -1.66
C LEU A 45 5.30 18.69 -1.29
N PHE A 46 4.44 18.17 -0.42
CA PHE A 46 4.42 16.74 -0.08
C PHE A 46 4.15 15.87 -1.30
N ASN A 47 3.14 16.20 -2.12
CA ASN A 47 2.83 15.45 -3.33
C ASN A 47 3.98 15.49 -4.34
N PHE A 48 4.63 16.64 -4.51
CA PHE A 48 5.76 16.79 -5.41
C PHE A 48 6.94 15.90 -4.99
N ASN A 49 7.30 15.89 -3.70
CA ASN A 49 8.33 14.98 -3.18
C ASN A 49 7.90 13.52 -3.29
N GLY A 50 6.65 13.23 -2.94
CA GLY A 50 6.05 11.91 -3.06
C GLY A 50 6.09 11.38 -4.49
N LEU A 51 5.89 12.22 -5.50
CA LEU A 51 5.96 11.82 -6.91
C LEU A 51 7.33 11.22 -7.24
N TRP A 52 8.42 11.88 -6.86
CA TRP A 52 9.77 11.38 -7.11
C TRP A 52 10.05 10.07 -6.37
N VAL A 53 9.59 9.94 -5.13
CA VAL A 53 9.71 8.70 -4.34
C VAL A 53 8.92 7.57 -5.01
N ASN A 54 7.68 7.83 -5.44
CA ASN A 54 6.84 6.83 -6.12
C ASN A 54 7.44 6.43 -7.48
N ILE A 55 7.98 7.37 -8.25
CA ILE A 55 8.71 7.06 -9.49
C ILE A 55 9.91 6.19 -9.19
N GLY A 56 10.70 6.52 -8.17
CA GLY A 56 11.84 5.71 -7.72
C GLY A 56 11.44 4.27 -7.39
N TRP A 57 10.37 4.10 -6.61
CA TRP A 57 9.82 2.78 -6.30
C TRP A 57 9.25 2.07 -7.52
N ALA A 58 8.56 2.76 -8.41
CA ALA A 58 8.02 2.19 -9.64
C ALA A 58 9.15 1.68 -10.56
N LEU A 59 10.22 2.46 -10.71
CA LEU A 59 11.41 2.07 -11.46
C LEU A 59 12.14 0.90 -10.79
N ALA A 60 12.30 0.92 -9.47
CA ALA A 60 12.90 -0.18 -8.72
C ALA A 60 12.08 -1.48 -8.86
N ALA A 61 10.76 -1.38 -8.74
CA ALA A 61 9.84 -2.49 -8.94
C ALA A 61 9.90 -3.01 -10.39
N ALA A 62 9.94 -2.13 -11.39
CA ALA A 62 10.07 -2.52 -12.78
C ALA A 62 11.42 -3.19 -13.06
N TRP A 63 12.51 -2.65 -12.52
CA TRP A 63 13.84 -3.24 -12.63
C TRP A 63 13.88 -4.63 -11.98
N LEU A 64 13.31 -4.77 -10.78
CA LEU A 64 13.21 -6.04 -10.09
C LEU A 64 12.36 -7.02 -10.91
N ALA A 65 11.18 -6.62 -11.37
CA ALA A 65 10.28 -7.44 -12.18
C ALA A 65 10.95 -7.96 -13.46
N ARG A 66 11.79 -7.16 -14.12
CA ARG A 66 12.56 -7.60 -15.30
C ARG A 66 13.62 -8.65 -14.95
N ARG A 67 14.23 -8.57 -13.76
CA ARG A 67 15.14 -9.60 -13.24
C ARG A 67 14.40 -10.81 -12.67
N VAL A 68 13.16 -10.63 -12.27
CA VAL A 68 12.26 -11.69 -11.82
C VAL A 68 11.91 -12.64 -12.96
N GLY A 69 12.13 -12.35 -14.25
CA GLY A 69 12.01 -13.36 -15.31
C GLY A 69 12.79 -14.67 -15.04
N ALA A 70 13.93 -14.61 -14.34
CA ALA A 70 14.66 -15.78 -13.86
C ALA A 70 14.07 -16.38 -12.56
N VAL A 71 13.40 -15.58 -11.72
CA VAL A 71 12.81 -15.92 -10.42
C VAL A 71 11.32 -16.27 -10.51
N GLN A 72 10.63 -15.98 -11.60
CA GLN A 72 9.18 -16.09 -11.74
C GLN A 72 8.74 -17.55 -11.64
N ARG A 73 9.55 -18.47 -12.16
CA ARG A 73 9.36 -19.92 -11.95
C ARG A 73 9.52 -20.32 -10.48
N SER A 74 10.42 -19.67 -9.74
CA SER A 74 10.60 -19.89 -8.30
C SER A 74 9.48 -19.26 -7.46
N MET A 75 8.98 -18.08 -7.82
CA MET A 75 7.81 -17.45 -7.19
C MET A 75 6.54 -18.27 -7.42
N GLN A 76 6.30 -18.75 -8.64
CA GLN A 76 5.17 -19.66 -8.91
C GLN A 76 5.27 -20.96 -8.10
N ARG A 77 6.47 -21.50 -7.89
CA ARG A 77 6.68 -22.66 -7.00
C ARG A 77 6.35 -22.30 -5.55
N LEU A 78 6.80 -21.16 -5.05
CA LEU A 78 6.50 -20.67 -3.71
C LEU A 78 5.01 -20.46 -3.47
N GLU A 79 4.31 -19.82 -4.42
CA GLU A 79 2.85 -19.64 -4.36
C GLU A 79 2.12 -20.98 -4.35
N ARG A 80 2.56 -21.95 -5.15
CA ARG A 80 1.98 -23.30 -5.18
C ARG A 80 2.21 -24.06 -3.88
N ILE A 81 3.41 -23.94 -3.29
CA ILE A 81 3.75 -24.53 -1.98
C ILE A 81 2.91 -23.88 -0.88
N ALA A 82 2.79 -22.55 -0.87
CA ALA A 82 1.97 -21.82 0.09
C ALA A 82 0.49 -22.21 -0.03
N GLY A 83 -0.04 -22.31 -1.25
CA GLY A 83 -1.40 -22.78 -1.51
C GLY A 83 -1.61 -24.22 -1.02
N LEU A 84 -0.65 -25.12 -1.27
CA LEU A 84 -0.71 -26.50 -0.75
C LEU A 84 -0.66 -26.54 0.78
N MET A 85 0.15 -25.69 1.43
CA MET A 85 0.15 -25.58 2.88
C MET A 85 -1.19 -25.09 3.42
N PHE A 86 -1.81 -24.08 2.79
CA PHE A 86 -3.14 -23.62 3.21
C PHE A 86 -4.23 -24.66 3.01
N ILE A 87 -4.21 -25.41 1.90
CA ILE A 87 -5.11 -26.55 1.70
C ILE A 87 -4.87 -27.61 2.77
N GLY A 88 -3.61 -27.95 3.04
CA GLY A 88 -3.24 -28.90 4.09
C GLY A 88 -3.69 -28.46 5.48
N PHE A 89 -3.55 -27.17 5.81
CA PHE A 89 -4.06 -26.60 7.06
C PHE A 89 -5.59 -26.59 7.10
N GLY A 90 -6.26 -26.28 6.00
CA GLY A 90 -7.72 -26.36 5.91
C GLY A 90 -8.25 -27.78 6.08
N LEU A 91 -7.60 -28.77 5.47
CA LEU A 91 -7.91 -30.18 5.66
C LEU A 91 -7.63 -30.63 7.08
N LYS A 92 -6.45 -30.28 7.63
CA LYS A 92 -6.12 -30.57 9.03
C LYS A 92 -7.17 -29.98 9.96
N LEU A 93 -7.60 -28.73 9.73
CA LEU A 93 -8.63 -28.07 10.52
C LEU A 93 -9.99 -28.79 10.38
N ALA A 94 -10.40 -29.12 9.16
CA ALA A 94 -11.66 -29.81 8.88
C ALA A 94 -11.73 -31.24 9.45
N PHE A 95 -10.59 -31.94 9.53
CA PHE A 95 -10.47 -33.25 10.18
C PHE A 95 -10.09 -33.18 11.66
N SER A 96 -9.82 -31.97 12.16
CA SER A 96 -9.49 -31.71 13.56
C SER A 96 -10.73 -31.22 14.29
N ASP A 97 -11.75 -32.08 14.40
CA ASP A 97 -12.84 -31.98 15.38
C ASP A 97 -12.86 -33.31 16.17
N HIS A 98 -12.79 -33.43 17.50
CA HIS A 98 -12.86 -32.54 18.66
C HIS A 98 -12.28 -33.33 19.88
N PRO A 99 -11.82 -32.68 20.97
CA PRO A 99 -12.24 -33.09 22.31
C PRO A 99 -13.13 -32.01 22.93
N ALA A 100 -14.36 -32.43 23.20
CA ALA A 100 -15.42 -31.81 23.98
C ALA A 100 -14.98 -30.77 25.02
N ILE A 101 -15.51 -29.54 24.90
CA ILE A 101 -16.37 -28.86 25.89
C ILE A 101 -17.30 -27.91 25.13
#